data_AF-A0A7C9NTI6-F1
#
_entry.id   AF-A0A7C9NTI6-F1
#
_cell.length_a   1.000
_cell.length_b   1.000
_cell.length_c   1.000
_cell.angle_alpha   90.00
_cell.angle_beta   90.00
_cell.angle_gamma   90.00
#
_symmetry.space_group_name_H-M   'P 1'
#
loop_
_entity.id
_entity.type
_entity.pdbx_description
1 polymer ?
#
loop_
_entity_poly.entity_id
_entity_poly.type
_entity_poly.pdbx_seq_one_letter_code
_entity_poly.pdbx_strand_id
1 'polypeptide(L)'
;IIGGLRRIALTAEAIVPAMILIYLSACLWIILGNVEQVPQAIATIFNEAFSPIAVAGGMVGALVQGFKRAMFSSEAGLGSAAIVHATASVKYPIRQGMVALYEPFIDTIVICSMTALVIVITGVYNDPATLAIREASKGAALTSAAFGTVSSWFPGILTLSVVLFAFSTMISWSYYGERCWAYLFGERVSLVYRVLFLIFIVIASVASAANMLDFTDLLVLSMAFPNLIGLYLLSGKVNTMLVDYQTRLKSGELDQEKSQSH
;
A
#
# COMPACT_ATOMS: atom_id res chain seq x y z
N ILE A 1 -1.58 1.57 19.54
CA ILE A 1 -0.16 1.95 19.72
C ILE A 1 0.35 1.64 21.14
N ILE A 2 -0.11 2.30 22.21
CA ILE A 2 0.47 2.11 23.58
C ILE A 2 0.45 0.65 24.07
N GLY A 3 -0.59 -0.13 23.76
CA GLY A 3 -0.72 -1.52 24.19
C GLY A 3 0.12 -2.56 23.44
N GLY A 4 1.03 -2.15 22.55
CA GLY A 4 1.95 -3.05 21.85
C GLY A 4 1.31 -3.95 20.78
N LEU A 5 2.10 -4.91 20.28
CA LEU A 5 1.79 -5.73 19.10
C LEU A 5 0.44 -6.46 19.20
N ARG A 6 0.12 -7.06 20.35
CA ARG A 6 -1.14 -7.84 20.50
C ARG A 6 -2.39 -6.99 20.27
N ARG A 7 -2.43 -5.76 20.78
CA ARG A 7 -3.56 -4.86 20.54
C ARG A 7 -3.56 -4.33 19.11
N ILE A 8 -2.37 -4.03 18.57
CA ILE A 8 -2.20 -3.62 17.17
C ILE A 8 -2.79 -4.67 16.23
N ALA A 9 -2.41 -5.95 16.42
CA ALA A 9 -2.89 -7.06 15.61
C ALA A 9 -4.41 -7.23 15.70
N LEU A 10 -4.98 -7.24 16.91
CA LEU A 10 -6.44 -7.38 17.11
C LEU A 10 -7.23 -6.23 16.46
N THR A 11 -6.70 -5.01 16.52
CA THR A 11 -7.34 -3.85 15.89
C THR A 11 -7.22 -3.92 14.36
N ALA A 12 -6.06 -4.29 13.83
CA ALA A 12 -5.84 -4.45 12.40
C ALA A 12 -6.72 -5.55 11.79
N GLU A 13 -6.84 -6.69 12.49
CA GLU A 13 -7.66 -7.83 12.06
C GLU A 13 -9.14 -7.46 11.89
N ALA A 14 -9.66 -6.56 12.72
CA ALA A 14 -11.04 -6.07 12.59
C ALA A 14 -11.18 -4.95 11.54
N ILE A 15 -10.24 -4.01 11.50
CA ILE A 15 -10.35 -2.80 10.66
C ILE A 15 -10.04 -3.08 9.19
N VAL A 16 -8.99 -3.87 8.90
CA VAL A 16 -8.49 -4.07 7.54
C VAL A 16 -9.54 -4.72 6.62
N PRO A 17 -10.25 -5.80 7.03
CA PRO A 17 -11.30 -6.37 6.19
C PRO A 17 -12.46 -5.38 6.00
N ALA A 18 -12.86 -4.67 7.04
CA ALA A 18 -13.97 -3.72 6.98
C ALA A 18 -13.68 -2.56 6.02
N MET A 19 -12.49 -1.95 6.11
CA MET A 19 -12.12 -0.82 5.25
C MET A 19 -12.03 -1.22 3.77
N ILE A 20 -11.47 -2.41 3.48
CA ILE A 20 -11.38 -2.94 2.13
C ILE A 20 -12.78 -3.21 1.57
N LEU A 21 -13.65 -3.85 2.34
CA LEU A 21 -15.02 -4.16 1.91
C LEU A 21 -15.82 -2.89 1.62
N ILE A 22 -15.77 -1.89 2.50
CA ILE A 22 -16.48 -0.61 2.31
C ILE A 22 -15.99 0.07 1.04
N TYR A 23 -14.65 0.18 0.88
CA TYR A 23 -14.06 0.89 -0.24
C TYR A 23 -14.29 0.18 -1.57
N LEU A 24 -14.00 -1.12 -1.64
CA LEU A 24 -14.20 -1.91 -2.85
C LEU A 24 -15.66 -1.95 -3.26
N SER A 25 -16.60 -2.06 -2.32
CA SER A 25 -18.03 -2.03 -2.64
C SER A 25 -18.44 -0.71 -3.28
N ALA A 26 -17.95 0.42 -2.75
CA ALA A 26 -18.22 1.73 -3.31
C ALA A 26 -17.61 1.89 -4.71
N CYS A 27 -16.33 1.52 -4.91
CA CYS A 27 -15.70 1.56 -6.22
C CYS A 27 -16.41 0.64 -7.22
N LEU A 28 -16.74 -0.58 -6.81
CA LEU A 28 -17.43 -1.55 -7.67
C LEU A 28 -18.82 -1.05 -8.07
N TRP A 29 -19.54 -0.40 -7.17
CA TRP A 29 -20.82 0.24 -7.49
C TRP A 29 -20.68 1.27 -8.63
N ILE A 30 -19.66 2.14 -8.55
CA ILE A 30 -19.40 3.16 -9.58
C ILE A 30 -19.02 2.49 -10.91
N ILE A 31 -18.12 1.50 -10.86
CA ILE A 31 -17.61 0.79 -12.04
C ILE A 31 -18.74 0.01 -12.74
N LEU A 32 -19.54 -0.75 -11.99
CA LEU A 32 -20.66 -1.53 -12.55
C LEU A 32 -21.76 -0.61 -13.09
N GLY A 33 -22.02 0.52 -12.43
CA GLY A 33 -22.94 1.54 -12.93
C GLY A 33 -22.49 2.22 -14.23
N ASN A 34 -21.21 2.11 -14.59
CA ASN A 34 -20.61 2.69 -15.79
C ASN A 34 -19.83 1.63 -16.59
N VAL A 35 -20.31 0.38 -16.60
CA VAL A 35 -19.55 -0.76 -17.14
C VAL A 35 -19.16 -0.59 -18.61
N GLU A 36 -20.00 0.09 -19.39
CA GLU A 36 -19.75 0.40 -20.81
C GLU A 36 -18.54 1.30 -21.02
N GLN A 37 -18.18 2.13 -20.02
CA GLN A 37 -17.04 3.04 -20.08
C GLN A 37 -15.73 2.36 -19.66
N VAL A 38 -15.79 1.16 -19.06
CA VAL A 38 -14.59 0.46 -18.57
C VAL A 38 -13.58 0.19 -19.68
N PRO A 39 -13.95 -0.35 -20.86
CA PRO A 39 -12.99 -0.57 -21.94
C PRO A 39 -12.32 0.72 -22.40
N GLN A 40 -13.08 1.82 -22.50
CA GLN A 40 -12.56 3.12 -22.88
C GLN A 40 -11.62 3.67 -21.80
N ALA A 41 -11.97 3.56 -20.52
CA ALA A 41 -11.12 4.01 -19.41
C ALA A 41 -9.78 3.26 -19.39
N ILE A 42 -9.80 1.94 -19.60
CA ILE A 42 -8.57 1.14 -19.74
C ILE A 42 -7.77 1.62 -20.95
N ALA A 43 -8.41 1.79 -22.12
CA ALA A 43 -7.73 2.28 -23.31
C ALA A 43 -7.08 3.66 -23.08
N THR A 44 -7.76 4.58 -22.40
CA THR A 44 -7.22 5.88 -22.00
C THR A 44 -5.98 5.73 -21.14
N ILE A 45 -6.02 4.90 -20.09
CA ILE A 45 -4.86 4.67 -19.21
C ILE A 45 -3.64 4.18 -20.01
N PHE A 46 -3.82 3.19 -20.90
CA PHE A 46 -2.72 2.67 -21.72
C PHE A 46 -2.23 3.70 -22.75
N ASN A 47 -3.13 4.36 -23.46
CA ASN A 47 -2.76 5.34 -24.48
C ASN A 47 -2.02 6.55 -23.88
N GLU A 48 -2.47 7.05 -22.73
CA GLU A 48 -1.81 8.15 -22.04
C GLU A 48 -0.47 7.74 -21.43
N ALA A 49 -0.38 6.52 -20.87
CA ALA A 49 0.87 6.00 -20.30
C ALA A 49 1.98 5.84 -21.35
N PHE A 50 1.64 5.50 -22.60
CA PHE A 50 2.60 5.27 -23.69
C PHE A 50 2.60 6.36 -24.77
N SER A 51 1.95 7.51 -24.53
CA SER A 51 1.82 8.58 -25.53
C SER A 51 3.16 9.20 -25.94
N PRO A 52 3.47 9.31 -27.25
CA PRO A 52 4.70 9.91 -27.75
C PRO A 52 4.88 11.41 -27.44
N ILE A 53 3.82 12.15 -27.12
CA ILE A 53 3.91 13.58 -26.73
C ILE A 53 4.71 13.74 -25.42
N ALA A 54 4.89 12.65 -24.68
CA ALA A 54 5.71 12.58 -23.49
C ALA A 54 7.22 12.36 -23.81
N VAL A 55 7.63 12.17 -25.07
CA VAL A 55 9.02 11.75 -25.43
C VAL A 55 10.10 12.81 -25.19
N ALA A 56 9.77 14.08 -24.99
CA ALA A 56 10.73 15.14 -24.63
C ALA A 56 10.96 15.28 -23.10
N GLY A 57 10.98 14.17 -22.35
CA GLY A 57 11.22 14.13 -20.89
C GLY A 57 9.97 13.99 -20.02
N GLY A 58 8.78 14.28 -20.55
CA GLY A 58 7.50 14.11 -19.86
C GLY A 58 7.16 12.65 -19.53
N MET A 59 7.55 11.71 -20.38
CA MET A 59 7.29 10.27 -20.25
C MET A 59 8.13 9.70 -19.12
N VAL A 60 9.41 10.05 -19.09
CA VAL A 60 10.32 9.66 -18.01
C VAL A 60 9.83 10.23 -16.68
N GLY A 61 9.40 11.50 -16.66
CA GLY A 61 8.81 12.12 -15.46
C GLY A 61 7.54 11.41 -14.98
N ALA A 62 6.61 11.12 -15.88
CA ALA A 62 5.36 10.42 -15.56
C ALA A 62 5.62 8.98 -15.08
N LEU A 63 6.52 8.25 -15.73
CA LEU A 63 6.92 6.90 -15.31
C LEU A 63 7.58 6.92 -13.94
N VAL A 64 8.52 7.84 -13.70
CA VAL A 64 9.18 7.98 -12.39
C VAL A 64 8.16 8.29 -11.30
N GLN A 65 7.20 9.19 -11.56
CA GLN A 65 6.14 9.49 -10.61
C GLN A 65 5.24 8.28 -10.37
N GLY A 66 4.88 7.54 -11.42
CA GLY A 66 4.11 6.29 -11.32
C GLY A 66 4.82 5.24 -10.46
N PHE A 67 6.12 4.99 -10.73
CA PHE A 67 6.94 4.07 -9.94
C PHE A 67 7.06 4.52 -8.48
N LYS A 68 7.32 5.81 -8.23
CA LYS A 68 7.35 6.34 -6.86
C LYS A 68 6.05 6.02 -6.13
N ARG A 69 4.91 6.42 -6.69
CA ARG A 69 3.60 6.23 -6.03
C ARG A 69 3.23 4.75 -5.89
N ALA A 70 3.60 3.90 -6.86
CA ALA A 70 3.41 2.45 -6.77
C ALA A 70 4.27 1.80 -5.67
N MET A 71 5.54 2.19 -5.54
CA MET A 71 6.40 1.71 -4.45
C MET A 71 5.90 2.17 -3.07
N PHE A 72 5.32 3.38 -3.00
CA PHE A 72 4.69 3.89 -1.79
C PHE A 72 3.48 3.07 -1.35
N SER A 73 2.64 2.67 -2.30
CA SER A 73 1.44 1.89 -2.02
C SER A 73 1.78 0.44 -1.64
N SER A 74 2.62 -0.20 -2.45
CA SER A 74 2.98 -1.62 -2.31
C SER A 74 4.01 -1.92 -1.23
N GLU A 75 4.72 -0.91 -0.72
CA GLU A 75 5.92 -1.05 0.11
C GLU A 75 7.02 -1.95 -0.49
N ALA A 76 6.95 -2.19 -1.81
CA ALA A 76 7.85 -3.09 -2.51
C ALA A 76 9.30 -2.57 -2.46
N GLY A 77 10.22 -3.42 -2.03
CA GLY A 77 11.64 -3.09 -1.95
C GLY A 77 12.04 -2.23 -0.74
N LEU A 78 11.10 -1.82 0.12
CA LEU A 78 11.41 -1.01 1.31
C LEU A 78 11.93 -1.83 2.50
N GLY A 79 11.55 -3.11 2.57
CA GLY A 79 11.91 -4.01 3.67
C GLY A 79 11.05 -3.88 4.92
N SER A 80 10.10 -2.94 4.97
CA SER A 80 9.18 -2.71 6.09
C SER A 80 8.24 -3.89 6.32
N ALA A 81 7.56 -4.39 5.28
CA ALA A 81 6.62 -5.51 5.39
C ALA A 81 7.27 -6.77 6.00
N ALA A 82 8.55 -7.02 5.67
CA ALA A 82 9.30 -8.16 6.21
C ALA A 82 9.41 -8.15 7.74
N ILE A 83 9.35 -6.97 8.39
CA ILE A 83 9.40 -6.83 9.85
C ILE A 83 8.21 -7.53 10.52
N VAL A 84 7.00 -7.34 10.01
CA VAL A 84 5.82 -8.02 10.55
C VAL A 84 5.78 -9.48 10.14
N HIS A 85 6.06 -9.79 8.88
CA HIS A 85 6.03 -11.19 8.43
C HIS A 85 7.05 -12.08 9.15
N ALA A 86 8.19 -11.53 9.57
CA ALA A 86 9.17 -12.25 10.37
C ALA A 86 8.67 -12.67 11.76
N THR A 87 7.59 -12.06 12.27
CA THR A 87 6.97 -12.46 13.55
C THR A 87 5.98 -13.59 13.44
N ALA A 88 5.60 -13.96 12.21
CA ALA A 88 4.65 -15.05 12.00
C ALA A 88 5.26 -16.39 12.39
N SER A 89 4.52 -17.18 13.16
CA SER A 89 4.92 -18.54 13.51
C SER A 89 4.62 -19.48 12.33
N VAL A 90 5.58 -19.59 11.41
CA VAL A 90 5.49 -20.47 10.25
C VAL A 90 6.66 -21.44 10.20
N LYS A 91 6.39 -22.71 9.86
CA LYS A 91 7.43 -23.73 9.66
C LYS A 91 8.32 -23.41 8.45
N TYR A 92 7.75 -22.77 7.43
CA TYR A 92 8.40 -22.52 6.14
C TYR A 92 8.41 -21.01 5.81
N PRO A 93 9.57 -20.35 5.83
CA PRO A 93 9.67 -18.92 5.50
C PRO A 93 9.16 -18.58 4.09
N ILE A 94 9.39 -19.47 3.11
CA ILE A 94 8.89 -19.30 1.73
C ILE A 94 7.37 -19.21 1.70
N ARG A 95 6.66 -19.98 2.51
CA ARG A 95 5.20 -19.91 2.62
C ARG A 95 4.76 -18.53 3.08
N GLN A 96 5.41 -17.99 4.11
CA GLN A 96 5.08 -16.65 4.60
C GLN A 96 5.46 -15.54 3.63
N GLY A 97 6.57 -15.70 2.89
CA GLY A 97 6.92 -14.82 1.79
C GLY A 97 5.86 -14.81 0.68
N MET A 98 5.29 -15.97 0.33
CA MET A 98 4.18 -16.04 -0.63
C MET A 98 2.91 -15.37 -0.09
N VAL A 99 2.63 -15.47 1.21
CA VAL A 99 1.50 -14.76 1.84
C VAL A 99 1.71 -13.24 1.78
N ALA A 100 2.95 -12.77 2.01
CA ALA A 100 3.29 -11.35 1.92
C ALA A 100 3.04 -10.75 0.53
N LEU A 101 3.12 -11.55 -0.54
CA LEU A 101 2.84 -11.08 -1.90
C LEU A 101 1.37 -10.71 -2.13
N TYR A 102 0.43 -11.16 -1.28
CA TYR A 102 -0.97 -10.73 -1.38
C TYR A 102 -1.15 -9.26 -0.99
N GLU A 103 -0.30 -8.71 -0.12
CA GLU A 103 -0.39 -7.31 0.31
C GLU A 103 -0.29 -6.34 -0.88
N PRO A 104 0.79 -6.32 -1.67
CA PRO A 104 0.90 -5.43 -2.82
C PRO A 104 -0.08 -5.79 -3.95
N PHE A 105 -0.50 -7.05 -4.06
CA PHE A 105 -1.53 -7.43 -5.04
C PHE A 105 -2.89 -6.80 -4.71
N ILE A 106 -3.37 -6.96 -3.48
CA ILE A 106 -4.65 -6.39 -3.06
C ILE A 106 -4.59 -4.87 -3.09
N ASP A 107 -3.51 -4.27 -2.58
CA ASP A 107 -3.37 -2.82 -2.51
C ASP A 107 -3.22 -2.20 -3.92
N THR A 108 -2.17 -2.56 -4.66
CA THR A 108 -1.83 -1.84 -5.90
C THR A 108 -2.61 -2.36 -7.11
N ILE A 109 -2.73 -3.68 -7.26
CA ILE A 109 -3.38 -4.27 -8.46
C ILE A 109 -4.90 -4.21 -8.35
N VAL A 110 -5.47 -4.40 -7.16
CA VAL A 110 -6.93 -4.36 -6.98
C VAL A 110 -7.39 -2.95 -6.59
N ILE A 111 -6.99 -2.46 -5.40
CA ILE A 111 -7.53 -1.23 -4.84
C ILE A 111 -7.12 0.00 -5.68
N CYS A 112 -5.82 0.24 -5.91
CA CYS A 112 -5.39 1.43 -6.65
C CYS A 112 -5.88 1.45 -8.09
N SER A 113 -5.97 0.28 -8.74
CA SER A 113 -6.47 0.18 -10.11
C SER A 113 -7.97 0.49 -10.17
N MET A 114 -8.77 0.05 -9.19
CA MET A 114 -10.18 0.45 -9.08
C MET A 114 -10.33 1.95 -8.83
N THR A 115 -9.48 2.54 -7.98
CA THR A 115 -9.44 4.00 -7.76
C THR A 115 -9.15 4.74 -9.06
N ALA A 116 -8.15 4.30 -9.81
CA ALA A 116 -7.78 4.88 -11.10
C ALA A 116 -8.93 4.77 -12.11
N LEU A 117 -9.58 3.60 -12.20
CA LEU A 117 -10.75 3.41 -13.07
C LEU A 117 -11.89 4.35 -12.69
N VAL A 118 -12.22 4.49 -11.40
CA VAL A 118 -13.25 5.44 -10.96
C VAL A 118 -12.90 6.88 -11.36
N ILE A 119 -11.66 7.30 -11.18
CA ILE A 119 -11.19 8.64 -11.57
C ILE A 119 -11.30 8.88 -13.09
N VAL A 120 -10.95 7.88 -13.90
CA VAL A 120 -10.98 7.99 -15.37
C VAL A 120 -12.41 7.92 -15.91
N ILE A 121 -13.22 6.97 -15.43
CA ILE A 121 -14.64 6.81 -15.81
C ILE A 121 -15.43 8.07 -15.52
N THR A 122 -15.23 8.67 -14.34
CA THR A 122 -15.95 9.89 -13.96
C THR A 122 -15.44 11.15 -14.67
N GLY A 123 -14.32 11.05 -15.41
CA GLY A 123 -13.75 12.17 -16.17
C GLY A 123 -13.11 13.27 -15.30
N VAL A 124 -13.13 13.14 -13.97
CA VAL A 124 -12.62 14.18 -13.06
C VAL A 124 -11.13 14.42 -13.22
N TYR A 125 -10.38 13.48 -13.81
CA TYR A 125 -8.97 13.68 -14.11
C TYR A 125 -8.72 14.76 -15.19
N ASN A 126 -9.72 15.13 -15.98
CA ASN A 126 -9.61 16.11 -17.06
C ASN A 126 -10.67 17.23 -17.00
N ASP A 127 -11.44 17.30 -15.93
CA ASP A 127 -12.47 18.32 -15.73
C ASP A 127 -11.83 19.66 -15.27
N PRO A 128 -12.07 20.81 -15.96
CA PRO A 128 -11.63 22.12 -15.52
C PRO A 128 -12.01 22.49 -14.08
N ALA A 129 -13.16 22.01 -13.58
CA ALA A 129 -13.62 22.26 -12.21
C ALA A 129 -12.69 21.65 -11.14
N THR A 130 -11.89 20.64 -11.51
CA THR A 130 -10.97 19.95 -10.61
C THR A 130 -9.52 20.40 -10.77
N LEU A 131 -9.23 21.36 -11.65
CA LEU A 131 -7.87 21.82 -11.95
C LEU A 131 -7.12 22.25 -10.68
N ALA A 132 -7.76 23.05 -9.83
CA ALA A 132 -7.17 23.50 -8.56
C ALA A 132 -6.84 22.34 -7.60
N ILE A 133 -7.62 21.26 -7.62
CA ILE A 133 -7.38 20.06 -6.80
C ILE A 133 -6.16 19.30 -7.32
N ARG A 134 -6.04 19.18 -8.64
CA ARG A 134 -4.95 18.49 -9.35
C ARG A 134 -3.63 19.23 -9.18
N GLU A 135 -3.61 20.55 -9.38
CA GLU A 135 -2.42 21.38 -9.19
C GLU A 135 -1.95 21.38 -7.73
N ALA A 136 -2.87 21.35 -6.78
CA ALA A 136 -2.54 21.23 -5.36
C ALA A 136 -2.17 19.80 -4.92
N SER A 137 -2.11 18.82 -5.84
CA SER A 137 -1.81 17.41 -5.56
C SER A 137 -2.70 16.78 -4.48
N LYS A 138 -3.97 17.20 -4.40
CA LYS A 138 -4.92 16.72 -3.38
C LYS A 138 -5.66 15.46 -3.84
N GLY A 139 -4.94 14.34 -3.92
CA GLY A 139 -5.46 13.07 -4.42
C GLY A 139 -6.77 12.60 -3.77
N ALA A 140 -6.86 12.63 -2.43
CA ALA A 140 -8.09 12.24 -1.72
C ALA A 140 -9.29 13.13 -2.08
N ALA A 141 -9.07 14.43 -2.31
CA ALA A 141 -10.12 15.33 -2.73
C ALA A 141 -10.54 15.09 -4.19
N LEU A 142 -9.61 14.68 -5.07
CA LEU A 142 -9.93 14.29 -6.44
C LEU A 142 -10.80 13.03 -6.47
N THR A 143 -10.45 12.01 -5.69
CA THR A 143 -11.27 10.81 -5.53
C THR A 143 -12.64 11.15 -4.93
N SER A 144 -12.70 12.11 -4.01
CA SER A 144 -13.96 12.59 -3.43
C SER A 144 -14.85 13.25 -4.48
N ALA A 145 -14.28 14.05 -5.37
CA ALA A 145 -14.98 14.63 -6.50
C ALA A 145 -15.52 13.54 -7.43
N ALA A 146 -14.72 12.52 -7.75
CA ALA A 146 -15.16 11.36 -8.55
C ALA A 146 -16.37 10.67 -7.91
N PHE A 147 -16.30 10.38 -6.61
CA PHE A 147 -17.38 9.73 -5.86
C PHE A 147 -18.66 10.59 -5.82
N GLY A 148 -18.50 11.92 -5.72
CA GLY A 148 -19.59 12.88 -5.74
C GLY A 148 -20.38 12.92 -7.05
N THR A 149 -19.79 12.47 -8.17
CA THR A 149 -20.51 12.39 -9.46
C THR A 149 -21.63 11.36 -9.46
N VAL A 150 -21.52 10.33 -8.62
CA VAL A 150 -22.53 9.26 -8.53
C VAL A 150 -23.65 9.64 -7.57
N SER A 151 -23.30 10.13 -6.37
CA SER A 151 -24.29 10.63 -5.42
C SER A 151 -23.66 11.53 -4.34
N SER A 152 -24.46 12.43 -3.77
CA SER A 152 -24.02 13.41 -2.77
C SER A 152 -23.51 12.79 -1.46
N TRP A 153 -23.88 11.54 -1.15
CA TRP A 153 -23.46 10.84 0.07
C TRP A 153 -22.22 9.94 -0.10
N PHE A 154 -21.82 9.63 -1.34
CA PHE A 154 -20.63 8.81 -1.63
C PHE A 154 -19.31 9.42 -1.11
N PRO A 155 -19.10 10.75 -1.16
CA PRO A 155 -17.95 11.40 -0.50
C PRO A 155 -17.82 11.08 1.00
N GLY A 156 -18.94 10.86 1.69
CA GLY A 156 -18.93 10.45 3.10
C GLY A 156 -18.38 9.03 3.29
N ILE A 157 -18.72 8.10 2.39
CA ILE A 157 -18.17 6.73 2.38
C ILE A 157 -16.66 6.76 2.15
N LEU A 158 -16.20 7.59 1.21
CA LEU A 158 -14.78 7.77 0.95
C LEU A 158 -14.07 8.32 2.19
N THR A 159 -14.64 9.32 2.85
CA THR A 159 -14.04 9.93 4.05
C THR A 159 -13.89 8.90 5.16
N LEU A 160 -14.93 8.09 5.41
CA LEU A 160 -14.84 6.98 6.36
C LEU A 160 -13.73 6.00 5.97
N SER A 161 -13.66 5.62 4.69
CA SER A 161 -12.64 4.70 4.17
C SER A 161 -11.24 5.26 4.37
N VAL A 162 -10.98 6.51 3.98
CA VAL A 162 -9.69 7.19 4.12
C VAL A 162 -9.24 7.26 5.58
N VAL A 163 -10.16 7.52 6.51
CA VAL A 163 -9.85 7.50 7.94
C VAL A 163 -9.42 6.10 8.39
N LEU A 164 -10.12 5.05 7.96
CA LEU A 164 -9.77 3.67 8.30
C LEU A 164 -8.40 3.27 7.70
N PHE A 165 -8.15 3.59 6.42
CA PHE A 165 -6.86 3.37 5.76
C PHE A 165 -5.72 4.11 6.46
N ALA A 166 -5.90 5.40 6.75
CA ALA A 166 -4.90 6.18 7.46
C ALA A 166 -4.61 5.58 8.85
N PHE A 167 -5.66 5.16 9.56
CA PHE A 167 -5.52 4.56 10.88
C PHE A 167 -4.81 3.20 10.86
N SER A 168 -5.14 2.33 9.90
CA SER A 168 -4.46 1.04 9.73
C SER A 168 -2.97 1.24 9.42
N THR A 169 -2.65 2.17 8.52
CA THR A 169 -1.26 2.47 8.14
C THR A 169 -0.47 3.03 9.32
N MET A 170 -1.05 3.97 10.09
CA MET A 170 -0.41 4.49 11.31
C MET A 170 -0.11 3.39 12.33
N ILE A 171 -1.00 2.42 12.47
CA ILE A 171 -0.80 1.29 13.38
C ILE A 171 0.38 0.41 12.94
N SER A 172 0.41 0.00 11.67
CA SER A 172 1.47 -0.85 11.12
C SER A 172 2.83 -0.17 11.18
N TRP A 173 2.91 1.08 10.73
CA TRP A 173 4.16 1.86 10.71
C TRP A 173 4.66 2.23 12.11
N SER A 174 3.77 2.42 13.08
CA SER A 174 4.15 2.55 14.48
C SER A 174 4.88 1.31 14.97
N TYR A 175 4.40 0.12 14.60
CA TYR A 175 5.05 -1.13 14.98
C TYR A 175 6.38 -1.33 14.24
N TYR A 176 6.44 -1.09 12.92
CA TYR A 176 7.67 -1.23 12.14
C TYR A 176 8.79 -0.39 12.72
N GLY A 177 8.52 0.90 12.95
CA GLY A 177 9.52 1.79 13.51
C GLY A 177 9.85 1.50 14.97
N GLU A 178 8.92 0.96 15.77
CA GLU A 178 9.22 0.49 17.13
C GLU A 178 10.23 -0.67 17.11
N ARG A 179 10.11 -1.59 16.15
CA ARG A 179 11.07 -2.70 16.00
C ARG A 179 12.45 -2.20 15.57
N CYS A 180 12.51 -1.25 14.63
CA CYS A 180 13.77 -0.59 14.26
C CYS A 180 14.40 0.15 15.46
N TRP A 181 13.58 0.86 16.25
CA TRP A 181 14.02 1.56 17.45
C TRP A 181 14.56 0.59 18.51
N ALA A 182 13.83 -0.51 18.75
CA ALA A 182 14.25 -1.55 19.69
C ALA A 182 15.56 -2.23 19.27
N TYR A 183 15.80 -2.40 17.97
CA TYR A 183 17.06 -2.92 17.45
C TYR A 183 18.25 -1.99 17.77
N LEU A 184 18.06 -0.68 17.66
CA LEU A 184 19.13 0.31 17.87
C LEU A 184 19.36 0.65 19.36
N PHE A 185 18.29 0.81 20.13
CA PHE A 185 18.34 1.36 21.48
C PHE A 185 17.88 0.39 22.58
N GLY A 186 17.44 -0.81 22.19
CA GLY A 186 16.89 -1.82 23.08
C GLY A 186 15.40 -1.64 23.38
N GLU A 187 14.74 -2.72 23.82
CA GLU A 187 13.29 -2.75 24.05
C GLU A 187 12.81 -1.88 25.22
N ARG A 188 13.71 -1.58 26.18
CA ARG A 188 13.36 -0.81 27.40
C ARG A 188 12.87 0.60 27.09
N VAL A 189 13.27 1.16 25.95
CA VAL A 189 12.91 2.53 25.52
C VAL A 189 11.84 2.56 24.42
N SER A 190 11.19 1.44 24.10
CA SER A 190 10.12 1.40 23.09
C SER A 190 8.92 2.28 23.45
N LEU A 191 8.66 2.55 24.74
CA LEU A 191 7.62 3.49 25.14
C LEU A 191 7.93 4.92 24.67
N VAL A 192 9.19 5.34 24.72
CA VAL A 192 9.63 6.65 24.25
C VAL A 192 9.34 6.79 22.76
N TYR A 193 9.67 5.76 21.98
CA TYR A 193 9.33 5.73 20.56
C TYR A 193 7.82 5.88 20.30
N ARG A 194 6.98 5.12 21.02
CA ARG A 194 5.52 5.19 20.87
C ARG A 194 4.97 6.59 21.19
N VAL A 195 5.49 7.25 22.22
CA VAL A 195 5.10 8.62 22.59
C VAL A 195 5.53 9.61 21.51
N LEU A 196 6.78 9.52 21.03
CA LEU A 196 7.28 10.36 19.95
C LEU A 196 6.42 10.18 18.68
N PHE A 197 6.13 8.93 18.30
CA PHE A 197 5.30 8.63 17.13
C PHE A 197 3.92 9.30 17.21
N LEU A 198 3.27 9.26 18.38
CA LEU A 198 1.98 9.93 18.60
C LEU A 198 2.08 11.47 18.49
N ILE A 199 3.16 12.06 19.00
CA ILE A 199 3.40 13.51 18.86
C ILE A 199 3.60 13.87 17.38
N PHE A 200 4.39 13.08 16.64
CA PHE A 200 4.63 13.31 15.22
C PHE A 200 3.35 13.19 14.37
N ILE A 201 2.39 12.33 14.74
CA ILE A 201 1.08 12.28 14.07
C ILE A 201 0.36 13.63 14.18
N VAL A 202 0.38 14.26 15.36
CA VAL A 202 -0.28 15.56 15.58
C VAL A 202 0.43 16.67 14.79
N ILE A 203 1.77 16.62 14.74
CA ILE A 203 2.55 17.57 13.92
C ILE A 203 2.26 17.36 12.43
N ALA A 204 2.13 16.11 11.98
CA ALA A 204 1.87 15.78 10.59
C ALA A 204 0.50 16.26 10.12
N SER A 205 -0.50 16.33 11.00
CA SER A 205 -1.86 16.78 10.63
C SER A 205 -1.97 18.28 10.34
N VAL A 206 -0.99 19.09 10.77
CA VAL A 206 -0.95 20.54 10.51
C VAL A 206 0.05 20.93 9.41
N ALA A 207 0.83 19.99 8.90
CA ALA A 207 1.78 20.22 7.82
C ALA A 207 1.11 20.15 6.44
N SER A 208 1.74 20.75 5.42
CA SER A 208 1.25 20.63 4.05
C SER A 208 1.46 19.21 3.52
N ALA A 209 0.48 18.69 2.80
CA ALA A 209 0.54 17.35 2.21
C ALA A 209 1.72 17.21 1.23
N ALA A 210 2.00 18.25 0.42
CA ALA A 210 3.12 18.24 -0.51
C ALA A 210 4.48 18.09 0.20
N ASN A 211 4.73 18.89 1.24
CA ASN A 211 5.98 18.81 2.00
C ASN A 211 6.13 17.44 2.68
N MET A 212 5.03 16.87 3.16
CA MET A 212 5.03 15.53 3.75
C MET A 212 5.33 14.44 2.73
N LEU A 213 4.79 14.52 1.51
CA LEU A 213 5.10 13.59 0.44
C LEU A 213 6.57 13.67 0.04
N ASP A 214 7.12 14.86 -0.18
CA ASP A 214 8.53 15.02 -0.57
C ASP A 214 9.48 14.53 0.52
N PHE A 215 9.18 14.82 1.78
CA PHE A 215 9.96 14.35 2.91
C PHE A 215 9.91 12.81 3.03
N THR A 216 8.73 12.22 2.83
CA THR A 216 8.56 10.76 2.90
C THR A 216 9.25 10.08 1.72
N ASP A 217 9.17 10.64 0.50
CA ASP A 217 9.88 10.16 -0.70
C ASP A 217 11.39 9.97 -0.42
N LEU A 218 12.02 10.93 0.27
CA LEU A 218 13.43 10.85 0.66
C LEU A 218 13.72 9.75 1.69
N LEU A 219 12.87 9.63 2.72
CA LEU A 219 13.04 8.61 3.77
C LEU A 219 12.87 7.19 3.23
N VAL A 220 11.86 7.00 2.38
CA VAL A 220 11.55 5.71 1.76
C VAL A 220 12.66 5.27 0.82
N LEU A 221 13.22 6.19 0.02
CA LEU A 221 14.41 5.89 -0.79
C LEU A 221 15.62 5.51 0.08
N SER A 222 15.81 6.19 1.21
CA SER A 222 16.89 5.91 2.15
C SER A 222 16.77 4.53 2.80
N MET A 223 15.54 4.05 3.03
CA MET A 223 15.27 2.69 3.51
C MET A 223 15.42 1.64 2.41
N ALA A 224 14.94 1.94 1.20
CA ALA A 224 14.97 1.02 0.07
C ALA A 224 16.41 0.68 -0.35
N PHE A 225 17.31 1.67 -0.39
CA PHE A 225 18.68 1.48 -0.86
C PHE A 225 19.46 0.35 -0.14
N PRO A 226 19.64 0.38 1.20
CA PRO A 226 20.32 -0.70 1.91
C PRO A 226 19.56 -2.03 1.83
N ASN A 227 18.22 -2.00 1.84
CA ASN A 227 17.41 -3.21 1.75
C ASN A 227 17.58 -3.93 0.39
N LEU A 228 17.57 -3.19 -0.72
CA LEU A 228 17.77 -3.73 -2.06
C LEU A 228 19.16 -4.36 -2.23
N ILE A 229 20.20 -3.76 -1.65
CA ILE A 229 21.54 -4.35 -1.62
C ILE A 229 21.51 -5.69 -0.86
N GLY A 230 20.87 -5.72 0.32
CA GLY A 230 20.70 -6.94 1.10
C GLY A 230 19.98 -8.04 0.33
N LEU A 231 18.87 -7.70 -0.35
CA LEU A 231 18.11 -8.63 -1.19
C LEU A 231 18.95 -9.16 -2.35
N TYR A 232 19.73 -8.32 -3.01
CA TYR A 232 20.62 -8.73 -4.11
C TYR A 232 21.66 -9.74 -3.62
N LEU A 233 22.34 -9.44 -2.50
CA LEU A 233 23.35 -10.32 -1.91
C LEU A 233 22.77 -11.65 -1.42
N LEU A 234 21.53 -11.64 -0.91
CA LEU A 234 20.85 -12.83 -0.36
C LEU A 234 20.00 -13.57 -1.39
N SER A 235 19.89 -13.07 -2.63
CA SER A 235 19.03 -13.61 -3.69
C SER A 235 19.29 -15.11 -3.94
N GLY A 236 20.56 -15.54 -3.94
CA GLY A 236 20.93 -16.95 -4.09
C GLY A 236 20.38 -17.83 -2.97
N LYS A 237 20.40 -17.36 -1.72
CA LYS A 237 19.86 -18.11 -0.57
C LYS A 237 18.34 -18.24 -0.65
N VAL A 238 17.66 -17.16 -1.02
CA VAL A 238 16.20 -17.16 -1.23
C VAL A 238 15.82 -18.13 -2.34
N ASN A 239 16.56 -18.11 -3.46
CA ASN A 239 16.32 -19.02 -4.58
C ASN A 239 16.47 -20.50 -4.16
N THR A 240 17.54 -20.85 -3.46
CA THR A 240 17.73 -22.23 -2.96
C THR A 240 16.57 -22.68 -2.06
N MET A 241 16.15 -21.84 -1.12
CA MET A 241 15.02 -22.14 -0.23
C MET A 241 13.70 -22.28 -1.00
N LEU A 242 13.49 -21.46 -2.03
CA LEU A 242 12.31 -21.51 -2.89
C LEU A 242 12.26 -22.81 -3.69
N VAL A 243 13.37 -23.20 -4.31
CA VAL A 243 13.48 -24.43 -5.10
C VAL A 243 13.24 -25.67 -4.22
N ASP A 244 13.82 -25.70 -3.02
CA ASP A 244 13.57 -26.77 -2.05
C ASP A 244 12.07 -26.86 -1.70
N TYR A 245 11.47 -25.74 -1.30
CA TYR A 245 10.06 -25.68 -0.95
C TYR A 245 9.14 -26.13 -2.10
N GLN A 246 9.43 -25.71 -3.34
CA GLN A 246 8.68 -26.13 -4.52
C GLN A 246 8.85 -27.61 -4.83
N THR A 247 10.04 -28.17 -4.61
CA THR A 247 10.31 -29.59 -4.81
C THR A 247 9.49 -30.44 -3.84
N ARG A 248 9.49 -30.06 -2.56
CA ARG A 248 8.71 -30.72 -1.50
C ARG A 248 7.20 -30.56 -1.67
N LEU A 249 6.76 -29.43 -2.24
CA LEU A 249 5.35 -29.23 -2.61
C LEU A 249 4.95 -30.17 -3.75
N LYS A 250 5.76 -30.26 -4.81
CA LYS A 250 5.48 -31.11 -5.97
C LYS A 250 5.55 -32.60 -5.67
N SER A 251 6.39 -33.01 -4.72
CA SER A 251 6.47 -34.41 -4.27
C SER A 251 5.30 -34.84 -3.39
N GLY A 252 4.44 -33.91 -2.95
CA GLY A 252 3.35 -34.17 -2.01
C GLY A 252 3.82 -34.36 -0.55
N GLU A 253 5.11 -34.18 -0.27
CA GLU A 253 5.67 -34.32 1.08
C GLU A 253 5.03 -33.33 2.06
N LEU A 254 4.79 -32.09 1.61
CA LEU A 254 4.14 -31.07 2.44
C LEU A 254 2.68 -31.41 2.79
N ASP A 255 1.98 -32.14 1.92
CA ASP A 255 0.59 -32.57 2.16
C ASP A 255 0.54 -33.74 3.16
N GLN A 256 1.54 -34.65 3.09
CA GLN A 256 1.71 -35.73 4.05
C GLN A 256 2.05 -35.18 5.44
N GLU A 257 2.96 -34.21 5.54
CA GLU A 257 3.27 -33.53 6.81
C GLU A 257 2.04 -32.88 7.45
N LYS A 258 1.18 -32.22 6.64
CA LYS A 258 -0.05 -31.60 7.13
C LYS A 258 -1.04 -32.64 7.67
N SER A 259 -1.11 -33.80 7.02
CA SER A 259 -2.01 -34.89 7.41
C SER A 259 -1.58 -35.58 8.71
N GLN A 260 -0.29 -35.52 9.05
CA GLN A 260 0.27 -36.09 10.30
C GLN A 260 0.24 -35.11 11.49
N SER A 261 -0.02 -33.83 11.26
CA SER A 261 -0.08 -32.81 12.31
C SER A 261 -1.49 -32.58 12.91
N HIS A 262 -2.49 -33.32 12.44
CA HIS A 262 -3.86 -33.33 12.94
C HIS A 262 -4.13 -34.65 13.68
#